data_AF-L9WXW2-F1
#
_entry.id   AF-L9WXW2-F1
#
_cell.length_a   1.000
_cell.length_b   1.000
_cell.length_c   1.000
_cell.angle_alpha   90.00
_cell.angle_beta   90.00
_cell.angle_gamma   90.00
#
_symmetry.space_group_name_H-M   'P 1'
#
loop_
_entity.id
_entity.type
_entity.pdbx_description
1 polymer ?
#
loop_
_entity_poly.entity_id
_entity_poly.type
_entity_poly.pdbx_seq_one_letter_code
_entity_poly.pdbx_strand_id
1 'polypeptide(L)'
;MSSIELTPSQKKILRALTNLHKESEDAIKGEDIAEQVDRNPGTIRNQMQSLKALQLVEGVPGPKGGYKPTAAAFEALEIQQMDDPASVPVEHEGEPLEGIIVEEIDLSSVHHPELCRAEIHMQGTSDGIEEGDAVTVGPTPLSKLVIEGTLDGRDDTNNILILRIDDMVAPAEEPSH
;
A
#
# COMPACT_ATOMS: atom_id res chain seq x y z
N MET A 1 -12.69 -5.65 13.89
CA MET A 1 -13.08 -4.27 14.23
C MET A 1 -13.95 -3.76 13.10
N SER A 2 -14.98 -2.96 13.36
CA SER A 2 -15.85 -2.43 12.30
C SER A 2 -15.05 -1.49 11.40
N SER A 3 -14.93 -1.80 10.11
CA SER A 3 -14.28 -0.93 9.13
C SER A 3 -15.11 0.34 8.96
N ILE A 4 -14.48 1.51 9.10
CA ILE A 4 -15.12 2.79 8.81
C ILE A 4 -15.01 3.00 7.29
N GLU A 5 -16.12 2.85 6.58
CA GLU A 5 -16.18 3.19 5.16
C GLU A 5 -16.29 4.71 4.99
N LEU A 6 -15.29 5.30 4.32
CA LEU A 6 -15.27 6.72 3.99
C LEU A 6 -15.70 6.92 2.55
N THR A 7 -16.51 7.96 2.31
CA THR A 7 -16.79 8.38 0.94
C THR A 7 -15.50 8.88 0.25
N PRO A 8 -15.42 8.84 -1.10
CA PRO A 8 -14.26 9.35 -1.82
C PRO A 8 -13.91 10.81 -1.46
N SER A 9 -14.93 11.64 -1.23
CA SER A 9 -14.72 13.03 -0.81
C SER A 9 -14.12 13.13 0.59
N GLN A 10 -14.57 12.31 1.54
CA GLN A 10 -14.01 12.28 2.90
C GLN A 10 -12.58 11.78 2.90
N LYS A 11 -12.28 10.73 2.12
CA LYS A 11 -10.92 10.18 1.94
C LYS A 11 -9.98 11.24 1.37
N LYS A 12 -10.39 11.97 0.32
CA LYS A 12 -9.60 13.06 -0.27
C LYS A 12 -9.30 14.17 0.75
N ILE A 13 -10.30 14.59 1.54
CA ILE A 13 -10.14 15.64 2.56
C ILE A 13 -9.24 15.17 3.71
N LEU A 14 -9.43 13.93 4.18
CA LEU A 14 -8.64 13.36 5.27
C LEU A 14 -7.16 13.21 4.87
N ARG A 15 -6.88 12.75 3.64
CA ARG A 15 -5.51 12.70 3.09
C ARG A 15 -4.86 14.07 2.99
N ALA A 16 -5.60 15.08 2.53
CA ALA A 16 -5.09 16.45 2.44
C ALA A 16 -4.71 16.98 3.83
N LEU A 17 -5.57 16.76 4.84
CA LEU A 17 -5.28 17.12 6.22
C LEU A 17 -4.03 16.41 6.77
N THR A 18 -3.90 15.09 6.58
CA THR A 18 -2.73 14.34 7.09
C THR A 18 -1.43 14.81 6.44
N ASN A 19 -1.45 15.15 5.16
CA ASN A 19 -0.26 15.62 4.46
C ASN A 19 0.16 17.02 4.94
N LEU A 20 -0.78 17.97 4.98
CA LEU A 20 -0.51 19.33 5.49
C LEU A 20 -0.05 19.33 6.95
N HIS A 21 -0.58 18.40 7.77
CA HIS A 21 -0.17 18.25 9.16
C HIS A 21 1.27 17.70 9.30
N LYS A 22 1.72 16.81 8.41
CA LYS A 22 3.10 16.30 8.42
C LYS A 22 4.14 17.39 8.14
N GLU A 23 3.79 18.40 7.35
CA GLU A 23 4.72 19.48 6.98
C GLU A 23 4.91 20.52 8.09
N SER A 24 3.91 20.70 8.96
CA SER A 24 3.89 21.78 9.95
C SER A 24 3.80 21.33 11.41
N GLU A 25 3.36 20.10 11.68
CA GLU A 25 2.98 19.57 13.00
C GLU A 25 1.92 20.42 13.77
N ASP A 26 1.37 21.45 13.13
CA ASP A 26 0.44 22.42 13.67
C ASP A 26 -1.01 22.13 13.23
N ALA A 27 -1.99 22.82 13.84
CA ALA A 27 -3.38 22.72 13.41
C ALA A 27 -3.56 23.35 12.01
N ILE A 28 -4.25 22.63 11.12
CA ILE A 28 -4.41 23.04 9.72
C ILE A 28 -5.73 23.78 9.52
N LYS A 29 -5.70 24.93 8.86
CA LYS A 29 -6.93 25.71 8.64
C LYS A 29 -7.82 25.03 7.62
N GLY A 30 -9.13 25.25 7.76
CA GLY A 30 -10.10 24.72 6.81
C GLY A 30 -9.91 25.30 5.40
N GLU A 31 -9.44 26.54 5.31
CA GLU A 31 -9.11 27.23 4.07
C GLU A 31 -7.95 26.56 3.32
N ASP A 32 -6.87 26.20 4.01
CA ASP A 32 -5.70 25.55 3.39
C ASP A 32 -6.08 24.17 2.81
N ILE A 33 -6.93 23.44 3.53
CA ILE A 33 -7.45 22.15 3.07
C ILE A 33 -8.38 22.34 1.87
N ALA A 34 -9.19 23.40 1.88
CA ALA A 34 -10.10 23.74 0.80
C ALA A 34 -9.35 24.06 -0.50
N GLU A 35 -8.25 24.81 -0.40
CA GLU A 35 -7.33 25.07 -1.50
C GLU A 35 -6.72 23.77 -2.04
N GLN A 36 -6.18 22.92 -1.16
CA GLN A 36 -5.53 21.67 -1.55
C GLN A 36 -6.46 20.70 -2.30
N VAL A 37 -7.74 20.66 -1.94
CA VAL A 37 -8.70 19.72 -2.57
C VAL A 37 -9.61 20.35 -3.63
N ASP A 38 -9.40 21.63 -3.94
CA ASP A 38 -10.21 22.45 -4.85
C ASP A 38 -11.70 22.45 -4.50
N ARG A 39 -12.01 22.89 -3.26
CA ARG A 39 -13.38 22.94 -2.72
C ARG A 39 -13.64 24.24 -1.98
N ASN A 40 -14.92 24.53 -1.74
CA ASN A 40 -15.30 25.69 -0.94
C ASN A 40 -14.99 25.46 0.56
N PRO A 41 -14.43 26.44 1.30
CA PRO A 41 -14.15 26.33 2.73
C PRO A 41 -15.35 25.95 3.60
N GLY A 42 -16.56 26.42 3.25
CA GLY A 42 -17.79 26.06 3.94
C GLY A 42 -18.11 24.57 3.79
N THR A 43 -17.82 23.98 2.62
CA THR A 43 -17.95 22.53 2.40
C THR A 43 -16.94 21.75 3.23
N ILE A 44 -15.68 22.20 3.29
CA ILE A 44 -14.66 21.55 4.11
C ILE A 44 -15.05 21.57 5.59
N ARG A 45 -15.53 22.72 6.09
CA ARG A 45 -16.00 22.81 7.47
C ARG A 45 -17.09 21.77 7.78
N ASN A 46 -18.05 21.58 6.86
CA ASN A 46 -19.10 20.57 7.01
C ASN A 46 -18.54 19.14 7.02
N GLN A 47 -17.65 18.82 6.08
CA GLN A 47 -17.01 17.51 6.00
C GLN A 47 -16.15 17.22 7.22
N MET A 48 -15.47 18.22 7.77
CA MET A 48 -14.70 18.10 9.00
C MET A 48 -15.58 17.85 10.22
N GLN A 49 -16.82 18.37 10.27
CA GLN A 49 -17.75 17.98 11.35
C GLN A 49 -18.11 16.50 11.25
N SER A 50 -18.34 15.98 10.03
CA SER A 50 -18.59 14.56 9.81
C SER A 50 -17.39 13.70 10.19
N LEU A 51 -16.17 14.07 9.78
CA LEU A 51 -14.94 13.36 10.13
C LEU A 51 -14.63 13.42 11.63
N LYS A 52 -14.96 14.52 12.30
CA LYS A 52 -14.88 14.65 13.76
C LYS A 52 -15.86 13.73 14.47
N ALA A 53 -17.08 13.57 13.96
CA ALA A 53 -18.06 12.63 14.52
C ALA A 53 -17.59 11.17 14.41
N LEU A 54 -16.78 10.86 13.40
CA LEU A 54 -16.09 9.57 13.23
C LEU A 54 -14.79 9.46 14.04
N GLN A 55 -14.47 10.45 14.88
CA GLN A 55 -13.24 10.50 15.68
C GLN A 55 -11.93 10.45 14.87
N LEU A 56 -11.99 10.80 13.58
CA LEU A 56 -10.82 10.85 12.69
C LEU A 56 -10.12 12.21 12.77
N VAL A 57 -10.82 13.25 13.22
CA VAL A 57 -10.29 14.62 13.24
C VAL A 57 -10.66 15.33 14.54
N GLU A 58 -9.71 16.06 15.10
CA GLU A 58 -9.93 16.99 16.19
C GLU A 58 -10.01 18.44 15.69
N GLY A 59 -10.89 19.22 16.30
CA GLY A 59 -11.01 20.65 16.02
C GLY A 59 -10.31 21.47 17.10
N VAL A 60 -9.37 22.32 16.71
CA VAL A 60 -8.63 23.22 17.59
C VAL A 60 -9.27 24.62 17.50
N PRO A 61 -9.75 25.21 18.61
CA PRO A 61 -10.37 26.54 18.59
C PRO A 61 -9.32 27.67 18.58
N GLY A 62 -9.75 28.86 18.17
CA GLY A 62 -8.97 30.10 18.26
C GLY A 62 -8.42 30.61 16.92
N PRO A 63 -7.67 31.73 16.91
CA PRO A 63 -7.18 32.38 15.69
C PRO A 63 -6.08 31.59 14.97
N LYS A 64 -5.38 30.71 15.68
CA LYS A 64 -4.49 29.67 15.13
C LYS A 64 -5.16 28.28 15.13
N GLY A 65 -6.49 28.26 15.28
CA GLY A 65 -7.28 27.05 15.29
C GLY A 65 -7.38 26.42 13.91
N GLY A 66 -7.95 25.23 13.87
CA GLY A 66 -7.99 24.41 12.66
C GLY A 66 -8.34 22.98 12.99
N TYR A 67 -7.76 22.05 12.24
CA TYR A 67 -8.01 20.63 12.34
C TYR A 67 -6.71 19.87 12.56
N LYS A 68 -6.77 18.80 13.35
CA LYS A 68 -5.67 17.84 13.52
C LYS A 68 -6.16 16.43 13.23
N PRO A 69 -5.40 15.61 12.49
CA PRO A 69 -5.73 14.20 12.33
C PRO A 69 -5.52 13.45 13.66
N THR A 70 -6.36 12.47 13.95
CA THR A 70 -6.15 11.52 15.07
C THR A 70 -5.35 10.31 14.59
N ALA A 71 -4.88 9.45 15.51
CA ALA A 71 -4.27 8.17 15.15
C ALA A 71 -5.21 7.33 14.26
N ALA A 72 -6.51 7.31 14.57
CA ALA A 72 -7.53 6.60 13.80
C ALA A 72 -7.66 7.11 12.35
N ALA A 73 -7.30 8.37 12.05
CA ALA A 73 -7.26 8.85 10.67
C ALA A 73 -6.14 8.22 9.85
N PHE A 74 -4.97 8.00 10.44
CA PHE A 74 -3.87 7.35 9.75
C PHE A 74 -4.22 5.88 9.49
N GLU A 75 -4.72 5.18 10.51
CA GLU A 75 -5.19 3.79 10.38
C GLU A 75 -6.31 3.66 9.33
N ALA A 76 -7.30 4.55 9.34
CA ALA A 76 -8.40 4.51 8.36
C ALA A 76 -7.92 4.75 6.92
N LEU A 77 -6.84 5.51 6.72
CA LEU A 77 -6.26 5.75 5.39
C LEU A 77 -5.35 4.61 4.93
N GLU A 78 -4.64 3.96 5.86
CA GLU A 78 -3.80 2.77 5.61
C GLU A 78 -4.66 1.54 5.31
N ILE A 79 -5.66 1.26 6.14
CA ILE A 79 -6.62 0.17 5.93
C ILE A 79 -7.30 0.32 4.56
N GLN A 80 -7.70 1.53 4.17
CA GLN A 80 -8.28 1.74 2.86
C GLN A 80 -7.27 1.92 1.71
N GLN A 81 -5.96 1.98 1.97
CA GLN A 81 -4.94 1.79 0.94
C GLN A 81 -4.78 0.31 0.61
N MET A 82 -4.98 -0.58 1.60
CA MET A 82 -5.04 -2.02 1.37
C MET A 82 -6.25 -2.45 0.51
N ASP A 83 -7.25 -1.59 0.32
CA ASP A 83 -8.41 -1.87 -0.57
C ASP A 83 -8.09 -1.68 -2.07
N ASP A 84 -6.95 -1.08 -2.44
CA ASP A 84 -6.49 -0.94 -3.84
C ASP A 84 -4.94 -0.97 -3.91
N PRO A 85 -4.29 -2.07 -3.48
CA PRO A 85 -2.85 -2.20 -3.57
C PRO A 85 -2.46 -2.30 -5.04
N ALA A 86 -1.44 -1.55 -5.44
CA ALA A 86 -0.85 -1.74 -6.77
C ALA A 86 -0.37 -3.20 -6.87
N SER A 87 -1.02 -3.96 -7.75
CA SER A 87 -0.75 -5.39 -7.91
C SER A 87 0.69 -5.60 -8.36
N VAL A 88 1.38 -6.52 -7.69
CA VAL A 88 2.62 -7.12 -8.17
C VAL A 88 2.19 -8.40 -8.90
N PRO A 89 2.35 -8.49 -10.23
CA PRO A 89 1.95 -9.68 -10.95
C PRO A 89 2.88 -10.85 -10.60
N VAL A 90 2.34 -12.05 -10.70
CA VAL A 90 3.06 -13.32 -10.55
C VAL A 90 2.78 -14.14 -11.79
N GLU A 91 3.82 -14.69 -12.41
CA GLU A 91 3.72 -15.62 -13.53
C GLU A 91 4.26 -16.99 -13.11
N HIS A 92 3.61 -18.05 -13.58
CA HIS A 92 4.03 -19.44 -13.42
C HIS A 92 4.21 -20.05 -14.80
N GLU A 93 5.40 -20.55 -15.09
CA GLU A 93 5.76 -21.10 -16.42
C GLU A 93 5.45 -20.12 -17.58
N GLY A 94 5.57 -18.82 -17.31
CA GLY A 94 5.31 -17.73 -18.27
C GLY A 94 3.82 -17.39 -18.46
N GLU A 95 2.91 -17.99 -17.69
CA GLU A 95 1.49 -17.65 -17.69
C GLU A 95 1.12 -16.86 -16.43
N PRO A 96 0.37 -15.75 -16.54
CA PRO A 96 -0.01 -14.94 -15.39
C PRO A 96 -0.95 -15.70 -14.45
N LEU A 97 -0.66 -15.64 -13.15
CA LEU A 97 -1.52 -16.18 -12.11
C LEU A 97 -2.56 -15.14 -11.67
N GLU A 98 -3.83 -15.46 -11.90
CA GLU A 98 -4.94 -14.62 -11.44
C GLU A 98 -5.29 -14.90 -9.98
N GLY A 99 -5.76 -13.87 -9.27
CA GLY A 99 -6.26 -14.02 -7.89
C GLY A 99 -5.18 -14.16 -6.82
N ILE A 100 -3.91 -13.94 -7.17
CA ILE A 100 -2.79 -13.83 -6.23
C ILE A 100 -2.47 -12.37 -5.98
N ILE A 101 -2.24 -12.02 -4.71
CA ILE A 101 -1.79 -10.70 -4.29
C ILE A 101 -0.50 -10.87 -3.49
N VAL A 102 0.61 -10.35 -4.01
CA VAL A 102 1.88 -10.34 -3.26
C VAL A 102 1.82 -9.24 -2.19
N GLU A 103 2.08 -9.63 -0.95
CA GLU A 103 2.11 -8.73 0.20
C GLU A 103 3.54 -8.31 0.56
N GLU A 104 4.48 -9.24 0.47
CA GLU A 104 5.85 -9.04 0.92
C GLU A 104 6.83 -9.93 0.12
N ILE A 105 8.05 -9.43 -0.05
CA ILE A 105 9.17 -10.13 -0.70
C ILE A 105 10.37 -10.03 0.25
N ASP A 106 10.76 -11.16 0.83
CA ASP A 106 11.91 -11.26 1.72
C ASP A 106 13.09 -11.90 1.00
N LEU A 107 14.26 -11.28 1.10
CA LEU A 107 15.50 -11.79 0.50
C LEU A 107 16.43 -12.31 1.59
N SER A 108 16.78 -13.59 1.49
CA SER A 108 17.70 -14.23 2.42
C SER A 108 18.99 -14.67 1.72
N SER A 109 20.06 -14.80 2.52
CA SER A 109 21.37 -15.28 2.06
C SER A 109 21.97 -14.52 0.86
N VAL A 110 21.66 -13.22 0.70
CA VAL A 110 22.08 -12.37 -0.44
C VAL A 110 23.59 -12.25 -0.67
N HIS A 111 24.40 -12.62 0.33
CA HIS A 111 25.85 -12.64 0.22
C HIS A 111 26.39 -13.93 -0.42
N HIS A 112 25.53 -14.95 -0.59
CA HIS A 112 25.91 -16.27 -1.07
C HIS A 112 25.31 -16.51 -2.47
N PRO A 113 26.16 -16.71 -3.50
CA PRO A 113 25.70 -16.71 -4.89
C PRO A 113 24.73 -17.85 -5.23
N GLU A 114 24.84 -19.01 -4.57
CA GLU A 114 23.99 -20.19 -4.86
C GLU A 114 22.87 -20.43 -3.85
N LEU A 115 22.89 -19.73 -2.71
CA LEU A 115 21.95 -19.95 -1.60
C LEU A 115 21.00 -18.76 -1.42
N CYS A 116 21.07 -17.75 -2.27
CA CYS A 116 20.12 -16.65 -2.24
C CYS A 116 18.71 -17.18 -2.52
N ARG A 117 17.76 -16.80 -1.65
CA ARG A 117 16.35 -17.18 -1.76
C ARG A 117 15.48 -15.94 -1.63
N ALA A 118 14.36 -15.97 -2.34
CA ALA A 118 13.27 -15.02 -2.16
C ALA A 118 12.08 -15.75 -1.53
N GLU A 119 11.56 -15.22 -0.44
CA GLU A 119 10.33 -15.67 0.21
C GLU A 119 9.21 -14.70 -0.21
N ILE A 120 8.22 -15.22 -0.93
CA ILE A 120 7.13 -14.43 -1.50
C ILE A 120 5.87 -14.71 -0.67
N HIS A 121 5.46 -13.72 0.12
CA HIS A 121 4.25 -13.79 0.93
C HIS A 121 3.07 -13.31 0.11
N MET A 122 1.99 -14.07 0.11
CA MET A 122 0.84 -13.77 -0.75
C MET A 122 -0.51 -14.15 -0.16
N GLN A 123 -1.54 -13.43 -0.62
CA GLN A 123 -2.93 -13.85 -0.51
C GLN A 123 -3.38 -14.55 -1.79
N GLY A 124 -4.31 -15.48 -1.67
CA GLY A 124 -4.78 -16.32 -2.78
C GLY A 124 -4.28 -17.75 -2.66
N THR A 125 -4.64 -18.60 -3.61
CA THR A 125 -4.11 -19.97 -3.67
C THR A 125 -3.08 -20.07 -4.78
N SER A 126 -1.96 -20.73 -4.50
CA SER A 126 -0.93 -21.10 -5.47
C SER A 126 -1.02 -22.59 -5.85
N ASP A 127 -2.23 -23.16 -5.77
CA ASP A 127 -2.50 -24.53 -6.20
C ASP A 127 -2.06 -24.73 -7.65
N GLY A 128 -1.20 -25.72 -7.89
CA GLY A 128 -0.68 -26.05 -9.22
C GLY A 128 0.75 -25.58 -9.51
N ILE A 129 1.39 -24.84 -8.59
CA ILE A 129 2.83 -24.59 -8.63
C ILE A 129 3.55 -25.71 -7.88
N GLU A 130 4.46 -26.40 -8.56
CA GLU A 130 5.25 -27.51 -8.01
C GLU A 130 6.74 -27.12 -7.85
N GLU A 131 7.45 -27.82 -6.97
CA GLU A 131 8.91 -27.64 -6.83
C GLU A 131 9.60 -27.89 -8.17
N GLY A 132 10.48 -26.96 -8.56
CA GLY A 132 11.18 -26.98 -9.84
C GLY A 132 10.53 -26.10 -10.92
N ASP A 133 9.34 -25.57 -10.70
CA ASP A 133 8.67 -24.68 -11.65
C ASP A 133 9.29 -23.28 -11.68
N ALA A 134 9.28 -22.65 -12.84
CA ALA A 134 9.68 -21.27 -13.04
C ALA A 134 8.58 -20.31 -12.56
N VAL A 135 8.97 -19.35 -11.72
CA VAL A 135 8.10 -18.31 -11.17
C VAL A 135 8.74 -16.94 -11.36
N THR A 136 7.96 -16.00 -11.88
CA THR A 136 8.36 -14.60 -12.02
C THR A 136 7.48 -13.73 -11.13
N VAL A 137 8.09 -12.86 -10.32
CA VAL A 137 7.38 -11.93 -9.43
C VAL A 137 7.77 -10.50 -9.76
N GLY A 138 6.79 -9.66 -10.06
CA GLY A 138 7.00 -8.27 -10.47
C GLY A 138 6.55 -8.00 -11.91
N PRO A 139 6.61 -6.74 -12.37
CA PRO A 139 7.37 -5.64 -11.77
C PRO A 139 6.73 -5.06 -10.49
N THR A 140 7.53 -4.77 -9.47
CA THR A 140 7.04 -4.03 -8.30
C THR A 140 6.71 -2.57 -8.65
N PRO A 141 5.73 -1.93 -7.98
CA PRO A 141 5.19 -0.64 -8.43
C PRO A 141 6.21 0.50 -8.51
N LEU A 142 7.15 0.56 -7.55
CA LEU A 142 8.09 1.67 -7.41
C LEU A 142 9.39 1.48 -8.21
N SER A 143 10.13 0.42 -7.93
CA SER A 143 11.45 0.19 -8.55
C SER A 143 11.40 -0.61 -9.84
N LYS A 144 10.20 -1.11 -10.22
CA LYS A 144 10.04 -2.07 -11.32
C LYS A 144 10.94 -3.29 -11.13
N LEU A 145 11.07 -3.75 -9.89
CA LEU A 145 11.84 -4.95 -9.56
C LEU A 145 11.09 -6.17 -10.10
N VAL A 146 11.80 -6.99 -10.86
CA VAL A 146 11.38 -8.33 -11.27
C VAL A 146 12.35 -9.33 -10.66
N ILE A 147 11.80 -10.39 -10.06
CA ILE A 147 12.54 -11.54 -9.55
C ILE A 147 12.13 -12.74 -10.38
N GLU A 148 13.10 -13.36 -11.03
CA GLU A 148 12.93 -14.63 -11.73
C GLU A 148 13.57 -15.72 -10.87
N GLY A 149 12.85 -16.81 -10.66
CA GLY A 149 13.37 -17.91 -9.86
C GLY A 149 12.66 -19.23 -10.09
N THR A 150 13.28 -20.28 -9.56
CA THR A 150 12.75 -21.63 -9.53
C THR A 150 12.13 -21.91 -8.15
N LEU A 151 10.95 -22.51 -8.07
CA LEU A 151 10.36 -22.89 -6.78
C LEU A 151 11.21 -23.96 -6.09
N ASP A 152 11.74 -23.63 -4.90
CA ASP A 152 12.53 -24.54 -4.05
C ASP A 152 11.66 -25.18 -2.96
N GLY A 153 10.52 -24.56 -2.62
CA GLY A 153 9.53 -25.08 -1.69
C GLY A 153 8.37 -24.12 -1.45
N ARG A 154 7.32 -24.60 -0.76
CA ARG A 154 6.13 -23.83 -0.39
C ARG A 154 5.74 -24.07 1.06
N ASP A 155 5.28 -23.03 1.74
CA ASP A 155 4.58 -23.12 3.02
C ASP A 155 3.11 -22.78 2.82
N ASP A 156 2.27 -23.81 2.71
CA ASP A 156 0.82 -23.67 2.55
C ASP A 156 0.13 -23.06 3.77
N THR A 157 0.73 -23.17 4.96
CA THR A 157 0.12 -22.67 6.20
C THR A 157 0.21 -21.16 6.27
N ASN A 158 1.35 -20.62 5.80
CA ASN A 158 1.63 -19.18 5.83
C ASN A 158 1.48 -18.52 4.45
N ASN A 159 1.10 -19.26 3.41
CA ASN A 159 1.03 -18.83 2.00
C ASN A 159 2.34 -18.17 1.51
N ILE A 160 3.45 -18.91 1.65
CA ILE A 160 4.78 -18.45 1.24
C ILE A 160 5.30 -19.35 0.11
N LEU A 161 5.78 -18.74 -0.98
CA LEU A 161 6.60 -19.41 -1.98
C LEU A 161 8.08 -19.13 -1.70
N ILE A 162 8.91 -20.17 -1.68
CA ILE A 162 10.35 -20.04 -1.50
C ILE A 162 11.00 -20.27 -2.85
N LEU A 163 11.54 -19.21 -3.45
CA LEU A 163 12.19 -19.25 -4.75
C LEU A 163 13.70 -19.29 -4.58
N ARG A 164 14.36 -20.19 -5.31
CA ARG A 164 15.77 -20.01 -5.67
C ARG A 164 15.85 -18.96 -6.77
N ILE A 165 16.54 -17.87 -6.48
CA ILE A 165 16.66 -16.74 -7.40
C ILE A 165 17.58 -17.12 -8.55
N ASP A 166 17.07 -16.97 -9.77
CA ASP A 166 17.80 -17.15 -11.02
C ASP A 166 18.26 -15.78 -11.58
N ASP A 167 17.41 -14.74 -11.48
CA ASP A 167 17.78 -13.35 -11.80
C ASP A 167 16.98 -12.31 -10.98
N MET A 168 17.54 -11.10 -10.83
CA MET A 168 16.86 -9.94 -10.24
C MET A 168 17.20 -8.67 -11.03
N VAL A 169 16.18 -8.08 -11.66
CA VAL A 169 16.34 -6.91 -12.52
C VAL A 169 15.51 -5.74 -11.98
N ALA A 170 16.16 -4.58 -11.82
CA ALA A 170 15.49 -3.33 -11.50
C ALA A 170 16.24 -2.13 -12.12
N PRO A 171 15.59 -1.26 -12.90
CA PRO A 171 14.20 -1.39 -13.38
C PRO A 171 14.11 -2.38 -14.55
N ALA A 172 13.14 -3.30 -14.52
CA ALA A 172 12.87 -4.23 -15.63
C ALA A 172 12.07 -3.59 -16.78
N GLU A 173 11.32 -2.52 -16.48
CA GLU A 173 10.62 -1.68 -17.46
C GLU A 173 11.07 -0.23 -17.31
N GLU A 174 11.13 0.54 -18.41
CA GLU A 174 11.38 1.98 -18.31
C GLU A 174 10.24 2.66 -17.51
N PRO A 175 10.54 3.44 -16.46
CA PRO A 175 9.51 4.13 -15.71
C PRO A 175 8.74 5.07 -16.63
N SER A 176 7.42 4.88 -16.70
CA SER A 176 6.51 5.80 -17.35
C SER A 176 6.48 7.12 -16.56
N HIS A 177 7.35 8.05 -16.97
CA HIS A 177 7.40 9.42 -16.47
C HIS A 177 6.16 10.23 -16.84
#